data_AF-Q1ET11-F1
#
_entry.id   AF-Q1ET11-F1
#
_cell.length_a   1.000
_cell.length_b   1.000
_cell.length_c   1.000
_cell.angle_alpha   90.00
_cell.angle_beta   90.00
_cell.angle_gamma   90.00
#
_symmetry.space_group_name_H-M   'P 1'
#
loop_
_entity.id
_entity.type
_entity.pdbx_description
1 polymer ?
#
loop_
_entity_poly.entity_id
_entity_poly.type
_entity_poly.pdbx_seq_one_letter_code
_entity_poly.pdbx_strand_id
1 'polypeptide(L)'
;NAASRLVTPKILWNNPISLVSKEMNTLAKNIVALIGSGHPLLNKVTSYYFETEGKKVRPLLVLLLSRALSEIPLEERNHLKIDRADVPEDPIYSKPSQNQLFQRPVNSISPLHILHGIKPLNPLTKGPEPLLEKDFDKERGILPKQRRLAEIVEMIHTASLLHDDVIDYSDKRRGRPTGNAAFTNKMAVLAGDFLLGRATVSISRLHNPEVVELMSNSIANLVEGEFMQLKNTSIDPDTDTIDNGHKLLPVPSKKLEVKEHEFRVPSRQQGLQLSHDQLIETAFEYYIHKTYLKTAALISKSCRCAAILSGSTPAVVDECYDFGRNLGICFQLVDDMLDFTVSGKDLGKPSGADLKLGI
;
A
#
# COMPACT_ATOMS: atom_id res chain seq x y z
N ASN A 1 17.19 -11.67 8.01
CA ASN A 1 17.80 -11.33 9.32
C ASN A 1 19.13 -10.56 9.22
N ALA A 2 19.35 -9.71 8.20
CA ALA A 2 20.60 -8.93 8.05
C ALA A 2 20.41 -7.41 8.22
N ALA A 3 19.38 -6.82 7.59
CA ALA A 3 19.07 -5.38 7.73
C ALA A 3 18.81 -4.95 9.20
N SER A 4 18.24 -5.83 10.02
CA SER A 4 17.99 -5.57 11.44
C SER A 4 19.26 -5.53 12.29
N ARG A 5 20.41 -6.01 11.80
CA ARG A 5 21.69 -6.01 12.54
C ARG A 5 22.57 -4.80 12.23
N LEU A 6 22.34 -4.15 11.08
CA LEU A 6 23.11 -2.97 10.64
C LEU A 6 22.48 -1.66 11.14
N VAL A 7 21.18 -1.66 11.43
CA VAL A 7 20.42 -0.51 11.96
C VAL A 7 19.87 -0.83 13.35
N THR A 8 20.62 -1.58 14.17
CA THR A 8 20.22 -1.86 15.54
C THR A 8 20.63 -0.71 16.46
N PRO A 9 19.69 0.06 17.04
CA PRO A 9 20.04 0.97 18.13
C PRO A 9 20.65 0.15 19.28
N LYS A 10 21.65 0.73 19.98
CA LYS A 10 22.34 0.09 21.12
C LYS A 10 21.40 -0.36 22.25
N ILE A 11 20.14 0.08 22.22
CA ILE A 11 19.12 -0.27 23.21
C ILE A 11 17.85 -0.71 22.46
N LEU A 12 17.72 -2.00 22.18
CA LEU A 12 16.46 -2.62 21.77
C LEU A 12 15.55 -2.70 23.00
N TRP A 13 14.84 -1.62 23.33
CA TRP A 13 13.71 -1.67 24.25
C TRP A 13 12.61 -2.50 23.59
N ASN A 14 12.63 -3.83 23.81
CA ASN A 14 11.65 -4.81 23.35
C ASN A 14 11.43 -4.89 21.82
N ASN A 15 11.16 -6.08 21.31
CA ASN A 15 10.79 -6.24 19.89
C ASN A 15 9.45 -5.49 19.66
N PRO A 16 9.38 -4.44 18.82
CA PRO A 16 8.16 -3.65 18.64
C PRO A 16 7.00 -4.50 18.12
N ILE A 17 7.29 -5.57 17.37
CA ILE A 17 6.28 -6.53 16.89
C ILE A 17 5.52 -7.17 18.05
N SER A 18 6.17 -7.37 19.20
CA SER A 18 5.53 -8.00 20.37
C SER A 18 4.30 -7.22 20.86
N LEU A 19 4.31 -5.88 20.72
CA LEU A 19 3.23 -4.99 21.15
C LEU A 19 1.94 -5.15 20.34
N VAL A 20 2.03 -5.67 19.12
CA VAL A 20 0.90 -5.86 18.20
C VAL A 20 0.89 -7.25 17.57
N SER A 21 1.51 -8.21 18.25
CA SER A 21 1.74 -9.56 17.72
C SER A 21 0.45 -10.31 17.41
N LYS A 22 -0.60 -10.14 18.21
CA LYS A 22 -1.90 -10.80 17.97
C LYS A 22 -2.53 -10.29 16.69
N GLU A 23 -2.59 -8.97 16.53
CA GLU A 23 -3.13 -8.29 15.35
C GLU A 23 -2.35 -8.70 14.09
N MET A 24 -1.01 -8.74 14.18
CA MET A 24 -0.13 -9.17 13.09
C MET A 24 -0.31 -10.65 12.72
N ASN A 25 -0.55 -11.53 13.71
CA ASN A 25 -0.80 -12.95 13.49
C ASN A 25 -2.15 -13.20 12.79
N THR A 26 -3.17 -12.39 13.09
CA THR A 26 -4.49 -12.51 12.45
C THR A 26 -4.59 -11.76 11.13
N LEU A 27 -3.68 -10.82 10.84
CA LEU A 27 -3.75 -9.93 9.67
C LEU A 27 -3.95 -10.68 8.34
N ALA A 28 -3.14 -11.72 8.08
CA ALA A 28 -3.24 -12.48 6.83
C ALA A 28 -4.58 -13.21 6.71
N LYS A 29 -5.06 -13.80 7.80
CA LYS A 29 -6.36 -14.48 7.84
C LYS A 29 -7.51 -13.51 7.57
N ASN A 30 -7.45 -12.30 8.14
CA ASN A 30 -8.46 -11.28 7.94
C ASN A 30 -8.44 -10.76 6.49
N ILE A 31 -7.26 -10.52 5.92
CA ILE A 31 -7.14 -10.13 4.51
C ILE A 31 -7.69 -11.21 3.59
N VAL A 32 -7.38 -12.49 3.85
CA VAL A 32 -7.92 -13.61 3.06
C VAL A 32 -9.46 -13.64 3.09
N ALA A 33 -10.07 -13.36 4.25
CA ALA A 33 -11.52 -13.21 4.35
C ALA A 33 -12.05 -12.03 3.51
N LEU A 34 -11.33 -10.89 3.52
CA LEU A 34 -11.68 -9.70 2.74
C LEU A 34 -11.53 -9.88 1.22
N ILE A 35 -10.63 -10.74 0.75
CA ILE A 35 -10.38 -10.96 -0.68
C ILE A 35 -11.15 -12.17 -1.24
N GLY A 36 -11.95 -12.85 -0.41
CA GLY A 36 -12.73 -13.99 -0.83
C GLY A 36 -13.57 -13.69 -2.07
N SER A 37 -13.39 -14.53 -3.10
CA SER A 37 -14.17 -14.52 -4.33
C SER A 37 -14.76 -15.89 -4.61
N GLY A 38 -15.68 -15.95 -5.57
CA GLY A 38 -16.34 -17.18 -5.99
C GLY A 38 -15.50 -17.97 -6.99
N HIS A 39 -14.34 -17.44 -7.38
CA HIS A 39 -13.47 -18.01 -8.38
C HIS A 39 -12.21 -18.58 -7.71
N PRO A 40 -12.04 -19.91 -7.60
CA PRO A 40 -10.95 -20.53 -6.85
C PRO A 40 -9.56 -20.10 -7.33
N LEU A 41 -9.37 -19.93 -8.65
CA LEU A 41 -8.09 -19.50 -9.19
C LEU A 41 -7.77 -18.05 -8.79
N LEU A 42 -8.77 -17.16 -8.76
CA LEU A 42 -8.55 -15.77 -8.40
C LEU A 42 -8.11 -15.67 -6.94
N ASN A 43 -8.78 -16.43 -6.05
CA ASN A 43 -8.39 -16.55 -4.64
C ASN A 43 -6.95 -17.05 -4.49
N LYS A 44 -6.54 -18.04 -5.31
CA LYS A 44 -5.18 -18.58 -5.27
C LYS A 44 -4.14 -17.54 -5.67
N VAL A 45 -4.37 -16.79 -6.74
CA VAL A 45 -3.41 -15.76 -7.21
C VAL A 45 -3.35 -14.59 -6.21
N THR A 46 -4.49 -14.14 -5.70
CA THR A 46 -4.54 -13.00 -4.76
C THR A 46 -3.99 -13.36 -3.38
N SER A 47 -4.12 -14.62 -2.93
CA SER A 47 -3.59 -15.10 -1.65
C SER A 47 -2.09 -15.39 -1.68
N TYR A 48 -1.50 -15.51 -2.88
CA TYR A 48 -0.13 -15.98 -3.08
C TYR A 48 0.91 -15.25 -2.21
N TYR A 49 0.81 -13.93 -2.14
CA TYR A 49 1.76 -13.12 -1.36
C TYR A 49 1.41 -13.01 0.13
N PHE A 50 0.17 -13.27 0.52
CA PHE A 50 -0.25 -13.29 1.93
C PHE A 50 0.15 -14.59 2.64
N GLU A 51 0.31 -15.68 1.89
CA GLU A 51 0.81 -16.97 2.38
C GLU A 51 2.33 -16.99 2.62
N THR A 52 3.05 -15.97 2.15
CA THR A 52 4.51 -15.85 2.35
C THR A 52 4.84 -14.96 3.55
N GLU A 53 5.89 -15.31 4.29
CA GLU A 53 6.45 -14.44 5.33
C GLU A 53 7.07 -13.19 4.71
N GLY A 54 6.29 -12.11 4.66
CA GLY A 54 6.77 -10.75 4.42
C GLY A 54 7.12 -10.05 5.73
N LYS A 55 7.97 -9.01 5.66
CA LYS A 55 8.29 -8.15 6.82
C LYS A 55 7.07 -7.37 7.35
N LYS A 56 6.00 -7.24 6.54
CA LYS A 56 4.70 -6.60 6.88
C LYS A 56 4.87 -5.28 7.64
N VAL A 57 5.83 -4.45 7.21
CA VAL A 57 6.25 -3.23 7.92
C VAL A 57 5.13 -2.18 7.93
N ARG A 58 4.43 -2.02 6.81
CA ARG A 58 3.37 -1.02 6.65
C ARG A 58 2.18 -1.25 7.61
N PRO A 59 1.56 -2.44 7.68
CA PRO A 59 0.51 -2.70 8.67
C PRO A 59 1.04 -2.65 10.11
N LEU A 60 2.28 -3.08 10.36
CA LEU A 60 2.93 -2.96 11.67
C LEU A 60 2.98 -1.50 12.14
N LEU A 61 3.38 -0.57 11.27
CA LEU A 61 3.43 0.86 11.57
C LEU A 61 2.05 1.42 11.92
N VAL A 62 1.03 1.09 11.14
CA VAL A 62 -0.36 1.51 11.41
C VAL A 62 -0.81 1.03 12.78
N LEU A 63 -0.55 -0.24 13.12
CA LEU A 63 -0.97 -0.83 14.39
C LEU A 63 -0.20 -0.27 15.59
N LEU A 64 1.11 -0.08 15.47
CA LEU A 64 1.94 0.53 16.52
C LEU A 64 1.54 1.98 16.79
N LEU A 65 1.34 2.75 15.72
CA LEU A 65 0.88 4.13 15.85
C LEU A 65 -0.52 4.19 16.47
N SER A 66 -1.43 3.31 16.05
CA SER A 66 -2.77 3.20 16.64
C SER A 66 -2.71 2.93 18.14
N ARG A 67 -1.78 2.08 18.58
CA ARG A 67 -1.53 1.81 20.00
C ARG A 67 -0.95 3.04 20.71
N ALA A 68 0.02 3.72 20.14
CA ALA A 68 0.59 4.95 20.71
C ALA A 68 -0.48 6.05 20.87
N LEU A 69 -1.33 6.23 19.86
CA LEU A 69 -2.45 7.19 19.88
C LEU A 69 -3.51 6.85 20.94
N SER A 70 -3.58 5.59 21.37
CA SER A 70 -4.54 5.15 22.39
C SER A 70 -4.20 5.63 23.79
N GLU A 71 -2.92 5.91 24.06
CA GLU A 71 -2.39 6.45 25.32
C GLU A 71 -2.77 7.91 25.54
N ILE A 72 -3.13 8.64 24.47
CA ILE A 72 -3.64 10.00 24.58
C ILE A 72 -5.01 9.96 25.30
N PRO A 73 -5.24 10.76 26.34
CA PRO A 73 -6.54 10.79 27.03
C PRO A 73 -7.72 11.03 26.08
N LEU A 74 -8.89 10.49 26.40
CA LEU A 74 -10.08 10.63 25.52
C LEU A 74 -10.57 12.08 25.47
N GLU A 75 -10.31 12.85 26.53
CA GLU A 75 -10.63 14.26 26.68
C GLU A 75 -9.87 15.13 25.66
N GLU A 76 -8.66 14.70 25.31
CA GLU A 76 -7.79 15.36 24.32
C GLU A 76 -8.08 14.88 22.88
N ARG A 77 -8.78 13.75 22.72
CA ARG A 77 -9.20 13.18 21.42
C ARG A 77 -10.61 13.61 21.04
N ASN A 78 -10.78 14.92 20.87
CA ASN A 78 -12.08 15.56 20.67
C ASN A 78 -12.33 16.09 19.24
N HIS A 79 -11.42 15.83 18.29
CA HIS A 79 -11.54 16.36 16.93
C HIS A 79 -12.70 15.71 16.15
N LEU A 80 -12.87 14.39 16.32
CA LEU A 80 -13.94 13.62 15.70
C LEU A 80 -14.51 12.63 16.70
N LYS A 81 -15.81 12.33 16.58
CA LYS A 81 -16.43 11.27 17.37
C LYS A 81 -15.82 9.92 16.99
N ILE A 82 -15.09 9.33 17.94
CA ILE A 82 -14.46 8.03 17.77
C ILE A 82 -15.53 6.96 17.52
N ASP A 83 -15.38 6.24 16.41
CA ASP A 83 -16.20 5.08 16.09
C ASP A 83 -15.52 3.81 16.60
N ARG A 84 -16.15 3.17 17.59
CA ARG A 84 -15.70 1.90 18.19
C ARG A 84 -16.35 0.69 17.53
N ALA A 85 -17.28 0.90 16.59
CA ALA A 85 -17.86 -0.19 15.83
C ALA A 85 -16.91 -0.58 14.68
N ASP A 86 -16.74 -1.89 14.46
CA ASP A 86 -16.07 -2.41 13.27
C ASP A 86 -16.95 -2.27 12.03
N VAL A 87 -18.23 -2.63 12.20
CA VAL A 87 -19.24 -2.60 11.16
C VAL A 87 -20.39 -1.74 11.66
N PRO A 88 -20.90 -0.79 10.85
CA PRO A 88 -22.15 -0.12 11.14
C PRO A 88 -23.25 -1.20 11.25
N GLU A 89 -23.89 -1.33 12.42
CA GLU A 89 -24.96 -2.31 12.61
C GLU A 89 -26.06 -2.07 11.56
N ASP A 90 -26.22 -3.00 10.62
CA ASP A 90 -27.29 -2.94 9.62
C ASP A 90 -28.55 -3.57 10.22
N PRO A 91 -29.58 -2.78 10.59
CA PRO A 91 -30.81 -3.30 11.21
C PRO A 91 -31.65 -4.15 10.23
N ILE A 92 -31.26 -4.26 8.96
CA ILE A 92 -31.93 -5.13 7.98
C ILE A 92 -31.51 -6.59 8.16
N TYR A 93 -30.30 -6.85 8.69
CA TYR A 93 -29.76 -8.21 8.86
C TYR A 93 -29.43 -8.59 10.31
N SER A 94 -29.42 -7.62 11.23
CA SER A 94 -29.58 -7.88 12.66
C SER A 94 -31.08 -7.85 12.97
N LYS A 95 -31.58 -8.82 13.76
CA LYS A 95 -33.02 -8.99 14.06
C LYS A 95 -33.72 -7.65 14.30
N PRO A 96 -34.93 -7.42 13.78
CA PRO A 96 -35.53 -6.09 13.74
C PRO A 96 -35.78 -5.58 15.16
N SER A 97 -34.98 -4.61 15.60
CA SER A 97 -35.28 -3.77 16.75
C SER A 97 -36.15 -2.61 16.29
N GLN A 98 -37.42 -2.67 16.64
CA GLN A 98 -38.38 -1.59 16.46
C GLN A 98 -37.93 -0.38 17.30
N ASN A 99 -38.03 0.81 16.68
CA ASN A 99 -37.85 2.14 17.25
C ASN A 99 -36.42 2.73 17.19
N GLN A 100 -36.12 3.40 16.08
CA GLN A 100 -35.21 4.56 16.11
C GLN A 100 -35.59 5.55 15.01
N LEU A 101 -36.40 6.55 15.39
CA LEU A 101 -36.93 7.61 14.53
C LEU A 101 -35.89 8.69 14.16
N PHE A 102 -34.65 8.55 14.63
CA PHE A 102 -33.54 9.47 14.34
C PHE A 102 -32.21 8.69 14.37
N GLN A 103 -31.88 8.00 13.28
CA GLN A 103 -30.54 7.42 13.13
C GLN A 103 -29.92 7.77 11.79
N ARG A 104 -28.60 8.00 11.87
CA ARG A 104 -27.63 8.24 10.79
C ARG A 104 -27.87 7.27 9.63
N PRO A 105 -27.48 7.58 8.39
CA PRO A 105 -27.55 6.62 7.29
C PRO A 105 -26.52 5.51 7.56
N VAL A 106 -26.91 4.52 8.36
CA VAL A 106 -26.18 3.26 8.59
C VAL A 106 -26.50 2.26 7.47
N ASN A 107 -27.46 2.60 6.60
CA ASN A 107 -27.82 1.83 5.43
C ASN A 107 -26.72 1.99 4.38
N SER A 108 -26.31 0.86 3.77
CA SER A 108 -25.47 0.86 2.56
C SER A 108 -26.05 1.88 1.55
N ILE A 109 -25.21 2.83 1.10
CA ILE A 109 -25.61 3.94 0.19
C ILE A 109 -26.37 3.42 -1.04
N SER A 110 -26.04 2.19 -1.46
CA SER A 110 -26.80 1.44 -2.45
C SER A 110 -27.26 0.09 -1.89
N PRO A 111 -28.44 -0.41 -2.31
CA PRO A 111 -28.88 -1.77 -1.98
C PRO A 111 -27.80 -2.80 -2.29
N LEU A 112 -27.55 -3.74 -1.37
CA LEU A 112 -26.47 -4.73 -1.48
C LEU A 112 -26.54 -5.56 -2.78
N HIS A 113 -27.73 -5.82 -3.31
CA HIS A 113 -27.88 -6.53 -4.59
C HIS A 113 -27.39 -5.71 -5.79
N ILE A 114 -27.50 -4.37 -5.74
CA ILE A 114 -26.95 -3.45 -6.74
C ILE A 114 -25.43 -3.34 -6.55
N LEU A 115 -24.97 -3.25 -5.30
CA LEU A 115 -23.55 -3.12 -4.99
C LEU A 115 -22.75 -4.40 -5.30
N HIS A 116 -23.38 -5.57 -5.28
CA HIS A 116 -22.69 -6.86 -5.32
C HIS A 116 -23.06 -7.76 -6.51
N GLY A 117 -24.02 -7.36 -7.33
CA GLY A 117 -24.18 -7.75 -8.74
C GLY A 117 -24.52 -9.21 -9.09
N ILE A 118 -24.36 -10.20 -8.21
CA ILE A 118 -24.57 -11.63 -8.57
C ILE A 118 -25.17 -12.44 -7.39
N LYS A 119 -26.19 -13.27 -7.67
CA LYS A 119 -26.66 -14.38 -6.82
C LYS A 119 -26.07 -15.70 -7.33
N PRO A 120 -25.70 -16.69 -6.48
CA PRO A 120 -25.81 -16.70 -5.02
C PRO A 120 -24.77 -15.81 -4.34
N LEU A 121 -24.97 -15.57 -3.04
CA LEU A 121 -24.12 -14.69 -2.24
C LEU A 121 -22.66 -15.19 -2.21
N ASN A 122 -21.82 -14.58 -3.04
CA ASN A 122 -20.36 -14.72 -3.05
C ASN A 122 -19.77 -14.02 -1.80
N PRO A 123 -18.54 -14.26 -1.27
CA PRO A 123 -17.97 -13.42 -0.19
C PRO A 123 -17.81 -11.93 -0.59
N LEU A 124 -18.02 -11.62 -1.88
CA LEU A 124 -18.24 -10.27 -2.40
C LEU A 124 -19.57 -9.63 -1.95
N THR A 125 -20.58 -10.41 -1.55
CA THR A 125 -21.98 -9.99 -1.36
C THR A 125 -22.48 -10.05 0.09
N LYS A 126 -21.71 -10.64 1.01
CA LYS A 126 -22.09 -10.88 2.41
C LYS A 126 -22.17 -9.62 3.29
N GLY A 127 -21.98 -8.43 2.71
CA GLY A 127 -21.84 -7.19 3.48
C GLY A 127 -20.46 -7.07 4.13
N PRO A 128 -20.30 -6.25 5.16
CA PRO A 128 -19.06 -6.12 5.91
C PRO A 128 -18.85 -7.37 6.79
N GLU A 129 -17.72 -8.08 6.62
CA GLU A 129 -17.38 -9.18 7.52
C GLU A 129 -16.75 -8.63 8.80
N PRO A 130 -17.35 -8.88 9.98
CA PRO A 130 -16.79 -8.41 11.24
C PRO A 130 -15.45 -9.08 11.50
N LEU A 131 -14.56 -8.38 12.20
CA LEU A 131 -13.35 -8.97 12.75
C LEU A 131 -13.70 -10.19 13.60
N LEU A 132 -12.90 -11.24 13.48
CA LEU A 132 -13.21 -12.58 13.99
C LEU A 132 -13.24 -12.68 15.53
N GLU A 133 -12.70 -11.71 16.26
CA GLU A 133 -12.75 -11.70 17.72
C GLU A 133 -13.52 -10.46 18.23
N LYS A 134 -14.24 -10.60 19.34
CA LYS A 134 -15.12 -9.54 19.88
C LYS A 134 -14.45 -8.68 20.98
N ASP A 135 -13.27 -9.09 21.47
CA ASP A 135 -12.64 -8.53 22.68
C ASP A 135 -11.54 -7.50 22.38
N PHE A 136 -11.82 -6.49 21.56
CA PHE A 136 -10.74 -5.76 20.88
C PHE A 136 -10.37 -4.36 21.38
N ASP A 137 -11.21 -3.67 22.15
CA ASP A 137 -11.05 -2.21 22.25
C ASP A 137 -10.65 -1.64 23.61
N LYS A 138 -10.96 -2.30 24.73
CA LYS A 138 -10.69 -1.73 26.06
C LYS A 138 -9.31 -2.06 26.61
N GLU A 139 -8.80 -3.27 26.37
CA GLU A 139 -7.53 -3.72 26.96
C GLU A 139 -6.30 -3.39 26.11
N ARG A 140 -6.47 -3.08 24.82
CA ARG A 140 -5.38 -3.00 23.83
C ARG A 140 -5.23 -1.65 23.13
N GLY A 141 -6.24 -0.79 23.22
CA GLY A 141 -6.20 0.57 22.72
C GLY A 141 -6.33 0.78 21.19
N ILE A 142 -6.27 -0.29 20.38
CA ILE A 142 -6.42 -0.19 18.92
C ILE A 142 -7.89 -0.31 18.52
N LEU A 143 -8.38 0.59 17.68
CA LEU A 143 -9.76 0.59 17.17
C LEU A 143 -9.96 -0.42 16.02
N PRO A 144 -11.18 -0.94 15.80
CA PRO A 144 -11.44 -1.90 14.74
C PRO A 144 -11.15 -1.32 13.35
N LYS A 145 -11.55 -0.06 13.13
CA LYS A 145 -11.27 0.66 11.87
C LYS A 145 -9.78 0.88 11.62
N GLN A 146 -8.97 1.02 12.68
CA GLN A 146 -7.51 1.12 12.55
C GLN A 146 -6.89 -0.23 12.15
N ARG A 147 -7.41 -1.35 12.66
CA ARG A 147 -7.01 -2.69 12.19
C ARG A 147 -7.40 -2.89 10.73
N ARG A 148 -8.62 -2.48 10.36
CA ARG A 148 -9.08 -2.53 8.97
C ARG A 148 -8.22 -1.68 8.04
N LEU A 149 -7.78 -0.51 8.49
CA LEU A 149 -6.82 0.33 7.78
C LEU A 149 -5.49 -0.40 7.55
N ALA A 150 -4.95 -1.11 8.55
CA ALA A 150 -3.73 -1.90 8.39
C ALA A 150 -3.89 -3.01 7.32
N GLU A 151 -5.05 -3.69 7.30
CA GLU A 151 -5.39 -4.68 6.28
C GLU A 151 -5.46 -4.06 4.87
N ILE A 152 -6.13 -2.93 4.73
CA ILE A 152 -6.25 -2.16 3.48
C ILE A 152 -4.87 -1.77 2.94
N VAL A 153 -3.99 -1.25 3.81
CA VAL A 153 -2.65 -0.81 3.42
C VAL A 153 -1.83 -1.97 2.88
N GLU A 154 -1.89 -3.14 3.51
CA GLU A 154 -1.19 -4.33 3.02
C GLU A 154 -1.81 -4.88 1.73
N MET A 155 -3.13 -4.75 1.53
CA MET A 155 -3.79 -5.09 0.26
C MET A 155 -3.32 -4.20 -0.88
N ILE A 156 -3.28 -2.86 -0.68
CA ILE A 156 -2.79 -1.90 -1.69
C ILE A 156 -1.32 -2.20 -2.01
N HIS A 157 -0.49 -2.41 -0.99
CA HIS A 157 0.91 -2.76 -1.19
C HIS A 157 1.08 -4.07 -1.96
N THR A 158 0.28 -5.09 -1.64
CA THR A 158 0.36 -6.39 -2.32
C THR A 158 -0.11 -6.29 -3.77
N ALA A 159 -1.12 -5.45 -4.05
CA ALA A 159 -1.53 -5.17 -5.42
C ALA A 159 -0.40 -4.51 -6.22
N SER A 160 0.29 -3.52 -5.65
CA SER A 160 1.44 -2.89 -6.32
C SER A 160 2.53 -3.93 -6.64
N LEU A 161 2.85 -4.83 -5.70
CA LEU A 161 3.84 -5.89 -5.95
C LEU A 161 3.46 -6.83 -7.11
N LEU A 162 2.18 -7.17 -7.26
CA LEU A 162 1.71 -8.00 -8.38
C LEU A 162 1.84 -7.28 -9.73
N HIS A 163 1.63 -5.97 -9.75
CA HIS A 163 1.81 -5.14 -10.93
C HIS A 163 3.29 -4.92 -11.25
N ASP A 164 4.11 -4.56 -10.24
CA ASP A 164 5.56 -4.35 -10.36
C ASP A 164 6.25 -5.60 -10.93
N ASP A 165 5.88 -6.80 -10.50
CA ASP A 165 6.45 -8.05 -11.01
C ASP A 165 6.26 -8.23 -12.53
N VAL A 166 5.16 -7.70 -13.08
CA VAL A 166 4.88 -7.73 -14.52
C VAL A 166 5.67 -6.64 -15.25
N ILE A 167 5.81 -5.46 -14.63
CA ILE A 167 6.53 -4.31 -15.19
C ILE A 167 8.04 -4.61 -15.26
N ASP A 168 8.60 -5.13 -14.18
CA ASP A 168 10.04 -5.37 -14.01
C ASP A 168 10.54 -6.69 -14.64
N TYR A 169 9.64 -7.50 -15.22
CA TYR A 169 9.96 -8.87 -15.69
C TYR A 169 10.72 -9.72 -14.66
N SER A 170 10.41 -9.55 -13.38
CA SER A 170 11.11 -10.23 -12.30
C SER A 170 10.79 -11.74 -12.28
N ASP A 171 11.80 -12.60 -12.13
CA ASP A 171 11.61 -14.07 -12.05
C ASP A 171 11.37 -14.58 -10.61
N LYS A 172 11.91 -13.89 -9.59
CA LYS A 172 11.86 -14.33 -8.18
C LYS A 172 11.59 -13.17 -7.22
N ARG A 173 10.74 -13.39 -6.21
CA ARG A 173 10.47 -12.47 -5.09
C ARG A 173 10.28 -13.24 -3.78
N ARG A 174 10.92 -12.78 -2.70
CA ARG A 174 10.88 -13.42 -1.36
C ARG A 174 11.23 -14.92 -1.39
N GLY A 175 12.19 -15.31 -2.24
CA GLY A 175 12.61 -16.71 -2.40
C GLY A 175 11.62 -17.62 -3.15
N ARG A 176 10.50 -17.10 -3.66
CA ARG A 176 9.54 -17.82 -4.51
C ARG A 176 9.49 -17.24 -5.93
N PRO A 177 8.95 -17.97 -6.92
CA PRO A 177 8.60 -17.39 -8.21
C PRO A 177 7.68 -16.18 -8.02
N THR A 178 7.86 -15.14 -8.81
CA THR A 178 6.97 -13.97 -8.86
C THR A 178 5.57 -14.35 -9.32
N GLY A 179 4.59 -13.47 -9.07
CA GLY A 179 3.19 -13.74 -9.42
C GLY A 179 2.98 -14.01 -10.92
N ASN A 180 3.69 -13.27 -11.77
CA ASN A 180 3.68 -13.45 -13.22
C ASN A 180 4.35 -14.76 -13.65
N ALA A 181 5.47 -15.16 -13.03
CA ALA A 181 6.11 -16.44 -13.30
C ALA A 181 5.25 -17.64 -12.85
N ALA A 182 4.53 -17.50 -11.74
CA ALA A 182 3.68 -18.56 -11.19
C ALA A 182 2.32 -18.72 -11.91
N PHE A 183 1.72 -17.63 -12.39
CA PHE A 183 0.34 -17.62 -12.87
C PHE A 183 0.10 -16.95 -14.22
N THR A 184 1.12 -16.40 -14.87
CA THR A 184 1.10 -15.52 -16.07
C THR A 184 0.89 -14.02 -15.79
N ASN A 185 1.39 -13.17 -16.69
CA ASN A 185 1.23 -11.71 -16.62
C ASN A 185 -0.24 -11.28 -16.50
N LYS A 186 -1.13 -11.88 -17.31
CA LYS A 186 -2.56 -11.54 -17.30
C LYS A 186 -3.20 -11.80 -15.93
N MET A 187 -2.85 -12.92 -15.31
CA MET A 187 -3.40 -13.28 -13.99
C MET A 187 -2.85 -12.38 -12.89
N ALA A 188 -1.56 -12.01 -12.95
CA ALA A 188 -0.96 -11.09 -11.99
C ALA A 188 -1.61 -9.70 -12.06
N VAL A 189 -1.80 -9.15 -13.26
CA VAL A 189 -2.49 -7.86 -13.45
C VAL A 189 -3.92 -7.90 -12.91
N LEU A 190 -4.72 -8.90 -13.31
CA LEU A 190 -6.10 -9.05 -12.85
C LEU A 190 -6.23 -9.26 -11.34
N ALA A 191 -5.27 -9.97 -10.73
CA ALA A 191 -5.24 -10.15 -9.28
C ALA A 191 -4.91 -8.84 -8.55
N GLY A 192 -3.98 -8.03 -9.08
CA GLY A 192 -3.71 -6.69 -8.55
C GLY A 192 -4.93 -5.77 -8.65
N ASP A 193 -5.62 -5.76 -9.80
CA ASP A 193 -6.84 -4.96 -10.01
C ASP A 193 -7.95 -5.38 -9.04
N PHE A 194 -8.12 -6.69 -8.85
CA PHE A 194 -9.08 -7.23 -7.91
C PHE A 194 -8.77 -6.82 -6.46
N LEU A 195 -7.49 -6.88 -6.04
CA LEU A 195 -7.06 -6.43 -4.72
C LEU A 195 -7.33 -4.93 -4.50
N LEU A 196 -7.02 -4.08 -5.48
CA LEU A 196 -7.33 -2.65 -5.42
C LEU A 196 -8.84 -2.41 -5.33
N GLY A 197 -9.66 -3.12 -6.12
CA GLY A 197 -11.11 -3.05 -6.04
C GLY A 197 -11.63 -3.40 -4.64
N ARG A 198 -11.11 -4.48 -4.02
CA ARG A 198 -11.47 -4.87 -2.65
C ARG A 198 -10.96 -3.88 -1.60
N ALA A 199 -9.79 -3.29 -1.81
CA ALA A 199 -9.24 -2.26 -0.94
C ALA A 199 -10.13 -1.01 -0.97
N THR A 200 -10.55 -0.53 -2.14
CA THR A 200 -11.44 0.63 -2.31
C THR A 200 -12.79 0.43 -1.64
N VAL A 201 -13.39 -0.76 -1.77
CA VAL A 201 -14.63 -1.11 -1.04
C VAL A 201 -14.40 -1.09 0.47
N SER A 202 -13.24 -1.54 0.94
CA SER A 202 -12.91 -1.56 2.37
C SER A 202 -12.62 -0.14 2.90
N ILE A 203 -11.99 0.72 2.09
CA ILE A 203 -11.76 2.14 2.37
C ILE A 203 -13.10 2.87 2.54
N SER A 204 -14.04 2.68 1.63
CA SER A 204 -15.36 3.33 1.74
C SER A 204 -16.13 2.89 2.99
N ARG A 205 -15.96 1.62 3.40
CA ARG A 205 -16.53 1.06 4.63
C ARG A 205 -15.91 1.60 5.93
N LEU A 206 -14.82 2.37 5.88
CA LEU A 206 -14.34 3.12 7.04
C LEU A 206 -15.27 4.31 7.39
N HIS A 207 -16.12 4.73 6.46
CA HIS A 207 -17.10 5.82 6.63
C HIS A 207 -16.48 7.13 7.14
N ASN A 208 -15.28 7.45 6.66
CA ASN A 208 -14.63 8.73 6.91
C ASN A 208 -14.14 9.30 5.57
N PRO A 209 -14.73 10.41 5.07
CA PRO A 209 -14.42 10.94 3.74
C PRO A 209 -12.98 11.39 3.59
N GLU A 210 -12.38 11.96 4.64
CA GLU A 210 -10.96 12.37 4.62
C GLU A 210 -10.04 11.15 4.50
N VAL A 211 -10.31 10.07 5.24
CA VAL A 211 -9.58 8.80 5.11
C VAL A 211 -9.76 8.20 3.72
N VAL A 212 -10.97 8.27 3.15
CA VAL A 212 -11.25 7.78 1.79
C VAL A 212 -10.42 8.55 0.76
N GLU A 213 -10.39 9.87 0.84
CA GLU A 213 -9.63 10.73 -0.06
C GLU A 213 -8.12 10.50 0.05
N LEU A 214 -7.59 10.47 1.29
CA LEU A 214 -6.16 10.22 1.54
C LEU A 214 -5.73 8.87 0.98
N MET A 215 -6.46 7.79 1.28
CA MET A 215 -6.11 6.46 0.80
C MET A 215 -6.27 6.34 -0.72
N SER A 216 -7.31 6.94 -1.31
CA SER A 216 -7.48 6.95 -2.77
C SER A 216 -6.35 7.71 -3.47
N ASN A 217 -5.94 8.85 -2.92
CA ASN A 217 -4.81 9.62 -3.44
C ASN A 217 -3.48 8.87 -3.23
N SER A 218 -3.35 8.01 -2.21
CA SER A 218 -2.16 7.15 -2.05
C SER A 218 -2.00 6.18 -3.23
N ILE A 219 -3.09 5.63 -3.75
CA ILE A 219 -3.07 4.73 -4.92
C ILE A 219 -2.57 5.48 -6.15
N ALA A 220 -3.06 6.71 -6.38
CA ALA A 220 -2.60 7.56 -7.48
C ALA A 220 -1.10 7.89 -7.36
N ASN A 221 -0.63 8.25 -6.16
CA ASN A 221 0.79 8.53 -5.92
C ASN A 221 1.69 7.33 -6.24
N LEU A 222 1.28 6.11 -5.87
CA LEU A 222 2.07 4.91 -6.17
C LEU A 222 2.26 4.74 -7.69
N VAL A 223 1.18 4.93 -8.46
CA VAL A 223 1.22 4.84 -9.93
C VAL A 223 2.10 5.95 -10.51
N GLU A 224 1.96 7.19 -10.04
CA GLU A 224 2.78 8.31 -10.49
C GLU A 224 4.27 8.10 -10.20
N GLY A 225 4.60 7.60 -9.01
CA GLY A 225 5.96 7.23 -8.63
C GLY A 225 6.54 6.12 -9.51
N GLU A 226 5.72 5.16 -9.93
CA GLU A 226 6.13 4.11 -10.87
C GLU A 226 6.40 4.69 -12.27
N PHE A 227 5.54 5.58 -12.75
CA PHE A 227 5.75 6.27 -14.02
C PHE A 227 7.02 7.14 -14.03
N MET A 228 7.33 7.79 -12.91
CA MET A 228 8.59 8.51 -12.74
C MET A 228 9.80 7.56 -12.85
N GLN A 229 9.73 6.38 -12.23
CA GLN A 229 10.81 5.39 -12.32
C GLN A 229 11.03 4.90 -13.75
N LEU A 230 9.96 4.54 -14.46
CA LEU A 230 10.03 4.06 -15.85
C LEU A 230 10.69 5.06 -16.79
N LYS A 231 10.43 6.36 -16.61
CA LYS A 231 11.04 7.41 -17.44
C LYS A 231 12.56 7.49 -17.27
N ASN A 232 13.07 7.28 -16.06
CA ASN A 232 14.52 7.29 -15.81
C ASN A 232 15.22 6.06 -16.41
N THR A 233 14.59 4.88 -16.36
CA THR A 233 15.13 3.68 -17.01
C THR A 233 15.14 3.81 -18.54
N SER A 234 14.21 4.58 -19.12
CA SER A 234 14.16 4.82 -20.58
C SER A 234 15.20 5.82 -21.13
N ILE A 235 16.14 6.28 -20.31
CA ILE A 235 17.33 7.02 -20.76
C ILE A 235 18.42 5.99 -21.12
N ASP A 236 18.14 5.14 -22.10
CA ASP A 236 19.16 4.40 -22.82
C ASP A 236 19.40 5.14 -24.15
N PRO A 237 20.58 5.77 -24.36
CA PRO A 237 20.87 6.46 -25.61
C PRO A 237 21.09 5.52 -26.81
N ASP A 238 21.25 4.20 -26.58
CA ASP A 238 21.75 3.26 -27.59
C ASP A 238 20.76 2.13 -27.95
N THR A 239 19.46 2.42 -28.06
CA THR A 239 18.49 1.49 -28.67
C THR A 239 18.30 1.74 -30.17
N ASP A 240 19.40 1.78 -30.93
CA ASP A 240 19.39 1.77 -32.40
C ASP A 240 20.28 0.66 -33.01
N THR A 241 20.55 -0.42 -32.27
CA THR A 241 21.15 -1.63 -32.88
C THR A 241 20.51 -2.93 -32.37
N ILE A 242 19.64 -3.52 -33.20
CA ILE A 242 19.49 -4.97 -33.27
C ILE A 242 19.51 -5.36 -34.75
N ASP A 243 20.60 -6.04 -35.12
CA ASP A 243 20.78 -6.68 -36.42
C ASP A 243 19.89 -7.94 -36.53
N ASN A 244 19.09 -7.97 -37.61
CA ASN A 244 18.46 -9.10 -38.31
C ASN A 244 17.92 -10.31 -37.54
N GLY A 245 16.57 -10.45 -37.50
CA GLY A 245 15.92 -11.73 -37.20
C GLY A 245 14.41 -11.69 -36.93
N HIS A 246 13.61 -11.28 -37.92
CA HIS A 246 12.15 -11.25 -37.98
C HIS A 246 11.30 -11.92 -36.87
N LYS A 247 10.58 -11.09 -36.10
CA LYS A 247 9.22 -11.38 -35.62
C LYS A 247 8.43 -10.07 -35.54
N LEU A 248 7.41 -9.92 -36.39
CA LEU A 248 6.57 -8.72 -36.45
C LEU A 248 5.76 -8.58 -35.14
N LEU A 249 6.19 -7.65 -34.29
CA LEU A 249 5.41 -7.17 -33.15
C LEU A 249 4.34 -6.19 -33.65
N PRO A 250 3.12 -6.19 -33.07
CA PRO A 250 2.08 -5.24 -33.44
C PRO A 250 2.53 -3.80 -33.18
N VAL A 251 2.24 -2.92 -34.15
CA VAL A 251 2.65 -1.51 -34.14
C VAL A 251 2.03 -0.80 -32.93
N PRO A 252 2.82 -0.09 -32.10
CA PRO A 252 2.28 0.68 -30.98
C PRO A 252 1.26 1.69 -31.50
N SER A 253 0.10 1.78 -30.84
CA SER A 253 -0.84 2.88 -31.04
C SER A 253 -0.08 4.20 -30.92
N LYS A 254 -0.27 5.13 -31.88
CA LYS A 254 0.34 6.48 -31.87
C LYS A 254 0.37 7.02 -30.44
N LYS A 255 1.58 7.27 -29.92
CA LYS A 255 1.79 7.94 -28.62
C LYS A 255 0.83 9.12 -28.55
N LEU A 256 -0.04 9.16 -27.55
CA LEU A 256 -0.71 10.40 -27.20
C LEU A 256 0.39 11.42 -26.91
N GLU A 257 0.29 12.62 -27.47
CA GLU A 257 1.18 13.73 -27.16
C GLU A 257 1.00 14.10 -25.69
N VAL A 258 1.86 13.57 -24.83
CA VAL A 258 1.94 13.95 -23.44
C VAL A 258 2.69 15.27 -23.38
N LYS A 259 2.04 16.35 -22.93
CA LYS A 259 2.71 17.62 -22.64
C LYS A 259 3.90 17.35 -21.72
N GLU A 260 5.06 17.92 -22.08
CA GLU A 260 6.27 17.80 -21.28
C GLU A 260 6.02 18.36 -19.86
N HIS A 261 6.32 17.57 -18.84
CA HIS A 261 6.07 17.92 -17.44
C HIS A 261 7.22 18.76 -16.88
N GLU A 262 6.89 19.71 -15.99
CA GLU A 262 7.80 20.73 -15.45
C GLU A 262 9.03 20.16 -14.70
N PHE A 263 8.97 18.91 -14.23
CA PHE A 263 10.04 18.26 -13.46
C PHE A 263 10.86 17.24 -14.26
N ARG A 264 10.97 17.38 -15.59
CA ARG A 264 11.87 16.55 -16.41
C ARG A 264 13.32 17.01 -16.21
N VAL A 265 14.24 16.09 -15.95
CA VAL A 265 15.68 16.35 -16.06
C VAL A 265 15.98 16.69 -17.53
N PRO A 266 16.51 17.88 -17.85
CA PRO A 266 16.72 18.29 -19.23
C PRO A 266 17.68 17.32 -19.93
N SER A 267 17.17 16.52 -20.84
CA SER A 267 18.00 15.77 -21.78
C SER A 267 18.67 16.78 -22.69
N ARG A 268 19.96 17.09 -22.44
CA ARG A 268 20.84 18.02 -23.18
C ARG A 268 20.07 18.85 -24.22
N GLN A 269 19.26 19.80 -23.76
CA GLN A 269 18.79 20.84 -24.64
C GLN A 269 20.03 21.66 -25.01
N GLN A 270 20.30 21.76 -26.30
CA GLN A 270 21.32 22.66 -26.84
C GLN A 270 21.00 24.09 -26.35
N GLY A 271 21.59 24.53 -25.23
CA GLY A 271 21.45 25.90 -24.74
C GLY A 271 21.43 26.12 -23.23
N LEU A 272 21.10 25.13 -22.39
CA LEU A 272 21.18 25.28 -20.92
C LEU A 272 22.50 24.73 -20.37
N GLN A 273 23.42 25.63 -20.04
CA GLN A 273 24.67 25.32 -19.35
C GLN A 273 24.40 25.25 -17.84
N LEU A 274 23.73 24.18 -17.38
CA LEU A 274 23.55 23.92 -15.94
C LEU A 274 24.89 23.53 -15.32
N SER A 275 25.18 24.03 -14.12
CA SER A 275 26.38 23.61 -13.38
C SER A 275 26.27 22.15 -12.94
N HIS A 276 27.40 21.51 -12.66
CA HIS A 276 27.40 20.14 -12.12
C HIS A 276 26.61 20.04 -10.82
N ASP A 277 26.75 21.02 -9.93
CA ASP A 277 26.04 21.06 -8.65
C ASP A 277 24.52 21.16 -8.84
N GLN A 278 24.06 21.99 -9.79
CA GLN A 278 22.63 22.13 -10.10
C GLN A 278 22.04 20.83 -10.68
N LEU A 279 22.82 20.10 -11.48
CA LEU A 279 22.41 18.80 -12.02
C LEU A 279 22.27 17.75 -10.91
N ILE A 280 23.21 17.72 -9.96
CA ILE A 280 23.13 16.82 -8.79
C ILE A 280 21.91 17.15 -7.94
N GLU A 281 21.69 18.43 -7.62
CA GLU A 281 20.57 18.88 -6.81
C GLU A 281 19.24 18.50 -7.44
N THR A 282 19.06 18.80 -8.74
CA THR A 282 17.84 18.46 -9.48
C THR A 282 17.60 16.94 -9.52
N ALA A 283 18.65 16.15 -9.73
CA ALA A 283 18.54 14.69 -9.73
C ALA A 283 18.15 14.14 -8.35
N PHE A 284 18.71 14.71 -7.28
CA PHE A 284 18.38 14.32 -5.92
C PHE A 284 16.95 14.72 -5.54
N GLU A 285 16.50 15.92 -5.89
CA GLU A 285 15.10 16.34 -5.70
C GLU A 285 14.13 15.42 -6.42
N TYR A 286 14.43 15.07 -7.68
CA TYR A 286 13.65 14.11 -8.45
C TYR A 286 13.59 12.74 -7.76
N TYR A 287 14.74 12.24 -7.29
CA TYR A 287 14.84 10.99 -6.56
C TYR A 287 13.99 11.01 -5.27
N ILE A 288 14.07 12.09 -4.48
CA ILE A 288 13.27 12.24 -3.26
C ILE A 288 11.78 12.32 -3.59
N HIS A 289 11.39 13.02 -4.66
CA HIS A 289 9.99 13.10 -5.09
C HIS A 289 9.45 11.74 -5.53
N LYS A 290 10.19 11.02 -6.39
CA LYS A 290 9.88 9.64 -6.79
C LYS A 290 9.73 8.74 -5.57
N THR A 291 10.70 8.79 -4.65
CA THR A 291 10.74 8.00 -3.42
C THR A 291 9.53 8.28 -2.53
N TYR A 292 9.14 9.55 -2.42
CA TYR A 292 7.92 9.92 -1.72
C TYR A 292 6.69 9.27 -2.38
N LEU A 293 6.51 9.43 -3.68
CA LEU A 293 5.33 8.93 -4.40
C LEU A 293 5.24 7.40 -4.40
N LYS A 294 6.33 6.70 -4.75
CA LYS A 294 6.40 5.24 -4.88
C LYS A 294 6.39 4.49 -3.54
N THR A 295 6.96 5.09 -2.48
CA THR A 295 7.16 4.39 -1.20
C THR A 295 6.54 5.12 -0.02
N ALA A 296 6.93 6.38 0.24
CA ALA A 296 6.59 7.04 1.50
C ALA A 296 5.13 7.49 1.59
N ALA A 297 4.47 7.79 0.47
CA ALA A 297 3.11 8.33 0.43
C ALA A 297 2.08 7.37 1.03
N LEU A 298 2.18 6.07 0.75
CA LEU A 298 1.30 5.08 1.36
C LEU A 298 1.50 5.01 2.87
N ILE A 299 2.75 5.11 3.34
CA ILE A 299 3.09 5.07 4.77
C ILE A 299 2.57 6.34 5.47
N SER A 300 2.94 7.53 4.98
CA SER A 300 2.55 8.81 5.58
C SER A 300 1.04 8.97 5.67
N LYS A 301 0.31 8.65 4.59
CA LYS A 301 -1.15 8.74 4.56
C LYS A 301 -1.80 7.70 5.46
N SER A 302 -1.27 6.48 5.53
CA SER A 302 -1.77 5.48 6.48
C SER A 302 -1.57 5.89 7.95
N CYS A 303 -0.44 6.51 8.29
CA CYS A 303 -0.21 7.06 9.62
C CYS A 303 -1.19 8.20 9.94
N ARG A 304 -1.39 9.12 8.99
CA ARG A 304 -2.39 10.19 9.11
C ARG A 304 -3.80 9.64 9.31
N CYS A 305 -4.21 8.65 8.51
CA CYS A 305 -5.52 8.02 8.63
C CYS A 305 -5.71 7.32 9.99
N ALA A 306 -4.67 6.70 10.55
CA ALA A 306 -4.75 6.10 11.88
C ALA A 306 -5.04 7.15 12.97
N ALA A 307 -4.43 8.34 12.88
CA ALA A 307 -4.65 9.47 13.78
C ALA A 307 -6.03 10.12 13.61
N ILE A 308 -6.52 10.24 12.37
CA ILE A 308 -7.89 10.71 12.09
C ILE A 308 -8.90 9.76 12.72
N LEU A 309 -8.72 8.45 12.53
CA LEU A 309 -9.62 7.43 13.08
C LEU A 309 -9.62 7.38 14.61
N SER A 310 -8.54 7.78 15.28
CA SER A 310 -8.50 7.90 16.74
C SER A 310 -9.15 9.15 17.30
N GLY A 311 -9.62 10.08 16.44
CA GLY A 311 -10.21 11.35 16.88
C GLY A 311 -9.17 12.35 17.44
N SER A 312 -7.89 12.15 17.10
CA SER A 312 -6.80 13.00 17.58
C SER A 312 -6.88 14.43 17.04
N THR A 313 -6.26 15.37 17.74
CA THR A 313 -6.22 16.78 17.32
C THR A 313 -5.48 16.97 15.99
N PRO A 314 -5.76 18.02 15.21
CA PRO A 314 -5.08 18.29 13.94
C PRO A 314 -3.55 18.30 14.04
N ALA A 315 -3.00 18.87 15.12
CA ALA A 315 -1.56 18.86 15.36
C ALA A 315 -0.99 17.44 15.42
N VAL A 316 -1.61 16.54 16.18
CA VAL A 316 -1.16 15.13 16.26
C VAL A 316 -1.34 14.42 14.91
N VAL A 317 -2.38 14.74 14.15
CA VAL A 317 -2.62 14.18 12.82
C VAL A 317 -1.52 14.59 11.83
N ASP A 318 -1.08 15.85 11.87
CA ASP A 318 0.02 16.37 11.04
C ASP A 318 1.37 15.74 11.45
N GLU A 319 1.67 15.65 12.75
CA GLU A 319 2.88 14.97 13.25
C GLU A 319 2.93 13.49 12.84
N CYS A 320 1.79 12.80 12.84
CA CYS A 320 1.70 11.41 12.37
C CYS A 320 2.01 11.28 10.87
N TYR A 321 1.56 12.25 10.08
CA TYR A 321 1.87 12.30 8.65
C TYR A 321 3.37 12.51 8.42
N ASP A 322 3.97 13.48 9.11
CA ASP A 322 5.40 13.79 8.97
C ASP A 322 6.29 12.65 9.46
N PHE A 323 5.92 12.01 10.57
CA PHE A 323 6.56 10.78 11.03
C PHE A 323 6.58 9.71 9.93
N GLY A 324 5.42 9.40 9.35
CA GLY A 324 5.32 8.38 8.31
C GLY A 324 6.04 8.76 7.02
N ARG A 325 6.03 10.05 6.64
CA ARG A 325 6.73 10.58 5.47
C ARG A 325 8.24 10.41 5.62
N ASN A 326 8.80 10.90 6.72
CA ASN A 326 10.24 10.85 6.97
C ASN A 326 10.71 9.41 7.11
N LEU A 327 9.96 8.57 7.85
CA LEU A 327 10.29 7.16 7.98
C LEU A 327 10.26 6.43 6.64
N GLY A 328 9.27 6.70 5.79
CA GLY A 328 9.15 6.09 4.47
C GLY A 328 10.30 6.45 3.53
N ILE A 329 10.74 7.72 3.55
CA ILE A 329 11.91 8.18 2.78
C ILE A 329 13.19 7.53 3.31
N CYS A 330 13.40 7.54 4.63
CA CYS A 330 14.54 6.86 5.24
C CYS A 330 14.56 5.36 4.93
N PHE A 331 13.39 4.71 4.93
CA PHE A 331 13.28 3.30 4.61
C PHE A 331 13.77 3.00 3.19
N GLN A 332 13.38 3.80 2.19
CA GLN A 332 13.84 3.61 0.81
C GLN A 332 15.32 3.92 0.63
N LEU A 333 15.81 5.02 1.21
CA LEU A 333 17.23 5.38 1.18
C LEU A 333 18.11 4.24 1.72
N VAL A 334 17.68 3.60 2.81
CA VAL A 334 18.39 2.46 3.39
C VAL A 334 18.26 1.22 2.50
N ASP A 335 17.10 0.95 1.91
CA ASP A 335 16.89 -0.19 0.99
C ASP A 335 17.81 -0.07 -0.24
N ASP A 336 17.85 1.11 -0.87
CA ASP A 336 18.69 1.39 -2.03
C ASP A 336 20.19 1.26 -1.66
N MET A 337 20.62 1.83 -0.52
CA MET A 337 22.00 1.69 -0.03
C MET A 337 22.37 0.22 0.23
N LEU A 338 21.44 -0.58 0.76
CA LEU A 338 21.66 -2.00 1.03
C LEU A 338 21.80 -2.82 -0.26
N ASP A 339 21.14 -2.43 -1.36
CA ASP A 339 21.29 -3.11 -2.66
C ASP A 339 22.74 -3.03 -3.19
N PHE A 340 23.45 -1.93 -2.90
CA PHE A 340 24.86 -1.75 -3.27
C PHE A 340 25.87 -2.35 -2.29
N THR A 341 25.54 -2.43 -1.00
CA THR A 341 26.53 -2.72 0.06
C THR A 341 26.54 -4.16 0.53
N VAL A 342 25.49 -4.94 0.27
CA VAL A 342 25.33 -6.30 0.82
C VAL A 342 25.23 -7.35 -0.29
N SER A 343 25.89 -8.50 -0.08
CA SER A 343 25.90 -9.59 -1.06
C SER A 343 24.50 -10.23 -1.25
N GLY A 344 24.16 -10.65 -2.47
CA GLY A 344 22.84 -11.20 -2.82
C GLY A 344 22.36 -12.43 -2.03
N LYS A 345 23.25 -13.10 -1.28
CA LYS A 345 22.85 -14.18 -0.36
C LYS A 345 22.10 -13.67 0.88
N ASP A 346 22.34 -12.43 1.30
CA ASP A 346 21.78 -11.88 2.55
C ASP A 346 20.53 -11.00 2.33
N LEU A 347 20.34 -10.45 1.12
CA LEU A 347 19.17 -9.64 0.76
C LEU A 347 17.92 -10.46 0.40
N GLY A 348 18.08 -11.72 -0.02
CA GLY A 348 16.98 -12.54 -0.56
C GLY A 348 16.51 -12.12 -1.96
N LYS A 349 17.27 -11.24 -2.62
CA LYS A 349 17.22 -10.82 -4.03
C LYS A 349 18.68 -10.73 -4.55
N PRO A 350 18.93 -10.86 -5.87
CA PRO A 350 20.28 -10.66 -6.40
C PRO A 350 20.72 -9.21 -6.12
N SER A 351 21.90 -9.02 -5.51
CA SER A 351 22.49 -7.70 -5.24
C SER A 351 22.84 -6.98 -6.54
N GLY A 352 22.68 -5.66 -6.57
CA GLY A 352 22.88 -4.84 -7.76
C GLY A 352 21.81 -5.07 -8.82
N ALA A 353 20.60 -5.43 -8.40
CA ALA A 353 19.45 -5.54 -9.30
C ALA A 353 19.08 -4.17 -9.86
N ASP A 354 19.12 -3.13 -9.02
CA ASP A 354 18.79 -1.77 -9.42
C ASP A 354 19.79 -1.24 -10.44
N LEU A 355 21.09 -1.51 -10.22
CA LEU A 355 22.15 -1.16 -11.17
C LEU A 355 21.98 -1.88 -12.53
N LYS A 356 21.54 -3.14 -12.54
CA LYS A 356 21.29 -3.89 -13.78
C LYS A 356 20.08 -3.38 -14.56
N LEU A 357 19.12 -2.78 -13.85
CA LEU A 357 17.92 -2.18 -14.42
C LEU A 357 18.13 -0.70 -14.77
N GLY A 358 19.33 -0.14 -14.54
CA GLY A 358 19.62 1.28 -14.80
C GLY A 358 18.80 2.23 -13.94
N ILE A 359 18.46 1.83 -12.70
CA ILE A 359 17.64 2.59 -11.74
C ILE A 359 18.52 3.38 -10.78
#